data_AF-A0A972EZN8-F1
#
_entry.id   AF-A0A972EZN8-F1
#
_cell.length_a   1.000
_cell.length_b   1.000
_cell.length_c   1.000
_cell.angle_alpha   90.00
_cell.angle_beta   90.00
_cell.angle_gamma   90.00
#
_symmetry.space_group_name_H-M   'P 1'
#
loop_
_entity.id
_entity.type
_entity.pdbx_description
1 polymer ?
#
loop_
_entity_poly.entity_id
_entity_poly.type
_entity_poly.pdbx_seq_one_letter_code
_entity_poly.pdbx_strand_id
1 'polypeptide(L)' 'MPDFVAGIISLRGAIIPVLDLRLRLGMTVRVSFGQERIIIAGTGHTACGLLVD' A
#
# COMPACT_ATOMS: atom_id res chain seq x y z
N MET A 1 -6.01 -4.09 13.52
CA MET A 1 -5.83 -4.10 12.05
C MET A 1 -4.53 -4.84 11.75
N PRO A 2 -4.40 -5.59 10.64
CA PRO A 2 -3.16 -6.30 10.34
C PRO A 2 -1.99 -5.34 10.18
N ASP A 3 -0.80 -5.74 10.61
CA ASP A 3 0.39 -4.85 10.69
C ASP A 3 0.85 -4.34 9.32
N PHE A 4 0.50 -5.05 8.24
CA PHE A 4 0.83 -4.67 6.87
C PHE A 4 -0.14 -3.64 6.25
N VAL A 5 -1.16 -3.19 6.96
CA VAL A 5 -2.03 -2.11 6.47
C VAL A 5 -1.42 -0.77 6.88
N ALA A 6 -0.85 -0.06 5.91
CA ALA A 6 -0.23 1.25 6.13
C ALA A 6 -1.27 2.36 6.40
N GLY A 7 -2.50 2.19 5.90
CA GLY A 7 -3.59 3.13 6.12
C GLY A 7 -4.57 3.17 4.95
N ILE A 8 -5.12 4.36 4.69
CA ILE A 8 -6.06 4.63 3.59
C ILE A 8 -5.64 5.91 2.84
N ILE A 9 -6.00 5.98 1.56
CA ILE A 9 -5.90 7.19 0.74
C ILE A 9 -7.24 7.49 0.07
N SER A 10 -7.48 8.77 -0.21
CA SER A 10 -8.58 9.19 -1.08
C SER A 10 -8.07 9.32 -2.51
N LEU A 11 -8.64 8.56 -3.44
CA LEU A 11 -8.30 8.61 -4.86
C LEU A 11 -9.58 8.67 -5.68
N ARG A 12 -9.77 9.76 -6.43
CA ARG A 12 -10.98 10.02 -7.25
C ARG A 12 -12.29 9.86 -6.46
N GLY A 13 -12.28 10.25 -5.18
CA GLY A 13 -13.45 10.13 -4.29
C GLY A 13 -13.69 8.73 -3.72
N ALA A 14 -12.88 7.72 -4.09
CA ALA A 14 -12.90 6.41 -3.48
C ALA A 14 -11.88 6.31 -2.34
N ILE A 15 -12.26 5.63 -1.26
CA ILE A 15 -11.35 5.29 -0.16
C ILE A 15 -10.64 3.99 -0.53
N ILE A 16 -9.33 4.07 -0.72
CA ILE A 16 -8.49 2.96 -1.14
C ILE A 16 -7.58 2.56 0.03
N PRO A 17 -7.63 1.30 0.52
CA PRO A 17 -6.71 0.83 1.54
C PRO A 17 -5.31 0.68 0.95
N VAL A 18 -4.28 1.06 1.72
CA VAL A 18 -2.88 0.93 1.33
C VAL A 18 -2.21 -0.17 2.16
N LEU A 19 -1.57 -1.10 1.47
CA LEU A 19 -0.83 -2.22 2.05
C LEU A 19 0.67 -1.98 1.89
N ASP A 20 1.44 -2.10 2.97
CA ASP A 20 2.90 -2.15 2.92
C ASP A 20 3.34 -3.55 2.50
N LEU A 21 3.87 -3.67 1.27
CA LEU A 21 4.30 -4.95 0.74
C LEU A 21 5.55 -5.49 1.44
N ARG A 22 6.40 -4.65 2.03
CA ARG A 22 7.56 -5.10 2.80
C ARG A 22 7.08 -5.89 4.01
N LEU A 23 6.12 -5.35 4.75
CA LEU A 23 5.51 -6.02 5.89
C LEU A 23 4.71 -7.25 5.46
N ARG A 24 3.96 -7.16 4.36
CA ARG A 24 3.15 -8.27 3.86
C ARG A 24 3.98 -9.47 3.39
N LEU A 25 5.19 -9.22 2.87
CA LEU A 25 6.11 -10.24 2.37
C LEU A 25 7.21 -10.64 3.37
N GLY A 26 7.22 -10.06 4.58
CA GLY A 26 8.22 -10.37 5.60
C GLY A 26 9.62 -9.82 5.30
N MET A 27 9.72 -8.75 4.51
CA MET A 27 10.98 -8.11 4.16
C MET A 27 11.49 -7.22 5.29
N THR A 28 12.81 -7.09 5.41
CA THR A 28 13.43 -6.13 6.32
C THR A 28 13.01 -4.71 5.94
N VAL A 29 12.37 -4.00 6.87
CA VAL A 29 12.01 -2.59 6.71
C VAL A 29 13.29 -1.77 6.66
N ARG A 30 13.61 -1.22 5.49
CA ARG A 30 14.68 -0.24 5.31
C ARG A 30 14.05 1.15 5.33
N VAL A 31 14.73 2.13 5.93
CA VAL A 31 14.37 3.55 5.80
C VAL A 31 14.49 3.91 4.32
N SER A 32 13.34 4.11 3.66
CA SER A 32 13.31 4.58 2.27
C SER A 32 13.59 6.08 2.23
N PHE A 33 14.55 6.50 1.42
CA PHE A 33 14.92 7.90 1.23
C PHE A 33 14.12 8.52 0.08
N GLY A 34 12.79 8.54 0.21
CA GLY A 34 11.90 9.28 -0.69
C GLY A 34 11.63 8.65 -2.06
N GLN A 35 11.87 7.35 -2.24
CA GLN A 35 11.53 6.63 -3.48
C GLN A 35 10.20 5.88 -3.40
N GLU A 36 9.51 5.91 -2.25
CA GLU A 36 8.26 5.16 -2.06
C GLU A 36 7.17 5.58 -3.06
N ARG A 37 6.56 4.60 -3.71
CA ARG A 37 5.45 4.77 -4.66
C ARG A 37 4.25 3.96 -4.19
N ILE A 38 3.06 4.41 -4.55
CA ILE A 38 1.83 3.63 -4.36
C ILE A 38 1.35 3.15 -5.72
N ILE A 39 1.40 1.84 -5.95
CA ILE A 39 0.83 1.21 -7.15
C ILE A 39 -0.65 0.91 -6.86
N ILE A 40 -1.55 1.37 -7.71
CA ILE A 40 -2.97 1.03 -7.62
C ILE A 40 -3.19 -0.29 -8.36
N ALA A 41 -3.53 -1.33 -7.61
CA ALA A 41 -3.91 -2.63 -8.13
C ALA A 41 -5.41 -2.85 -7.90
N GLY A 42 -6.06 -3.56 -8.82
CA GLY A 42 -7.47 -3.89 -8.68
C GLY A 42 -7.82 -5.24 -9.26
N THR A 43 -8.78 -5.90 -8.65
CA THR A 43 -9.39 -7.14 -9.15
C THR A 43 -10.91 -7.00 -9.11
N GLY A 44 -11.55 -7.09 -10.27
CA GLY A 44 -12.99 -6.83 -10.41
C GLY A 44 -13.35 -5.42 -9.93
N HIS A 45 -14.20 -5.33 -8.90
CA HIS A 45 -14.70 -4.07 -8.33
C HIS A 45 -13.87 -3.55 -7.14
N THR A 46 -12.82 -4.27 -6.74
CA THR A 46 -12.01 -3.89 -5.58
C THR A 46 -10.68 -3.29 -6.04
N ALA A 47 -10.29 -2.16 -5.47
CA ALA A 47 -8.98 -1.55 -5.68
C ALA A 47 -8.25 -1.38 -4.34
N CYS A 48 -6.93 -1.57 -4.37
CA CYS A 48 -6.03 -1.35 -3.24
C CYS A 48 -4.76 -0.63 -3.71
N GLY A 49 -4.15 0.12 -2.78
CA GLY A 49 -2.83 0.69 -2.95
C GLY A 49 -1.78 -0.28 -2.42
N LEU A 50 -0.72 -0.47 -3.18
CA LEU A 50 0.45 -1.24 -2.78
C LEU A 50 1.59 -0.24 -2.58
N LEU A 51 2.01 -0.05 -1.33
CA LEU A 51 3.20 0.74 -1.01
C LEU A 51 4.43 -0.09 -1.38
N VAL A 52 5.19 0.45 -2.31
CA VAL A 52 6.46 -0.10 -2.81
C VAL A 52 7.55 0.96 -2.67
N ASP A 53 8.80 0.52 -2.63
CA ASP A 53 9.97 1.37 -2.89
C ASP A 53 10.24 1.43 -4.41
#